data_AF-A0A2S9KH60-F1
#
_entry.id   AF-A0A2S9KH60-F1
#
_cell.length_a   1.000
_cell.length_b   1.000
_cell.length_c   1.000
_cell.angle_alpha   90.00
_cell.angle_beta   90.00
_cell.angle_gamma   90.00
#
_symmetry.space_group_name_H-M   'P 1'
#
loop_
_entity.id
_entity.type
_entity.pdbx_description
1 polymer ?
#
loop_
_entity_poly.entity_id
_entity_poly.type
_entity_poly.pdbx_seq_one_letter_code
_entity_poly.pdbx_strand_id
1 'polypeptide(L)'
;MAPHLGLIALSFTLSRLTYELHELLTPYVAYTQGVDLLFLPAGVKLVLIMVAGWRGALGCGLSLLSLSTRFWPDLEPVWLLLYSTLSVGMTWLVVGVMLRRMALGPTLEGLSFWELVQIDMLNTLLHGIVVNGYFWSLGLRSSESFWSAALAMTLGDFLGAGVIMLLVLLVARLIAPVRT
;
A
#
# COMPACT_ATOMS: atom_id res chain seq x y z
N MET A 1 -13.82 -3.92 21.83
CA MET A 1 -12.68 -4.79 21.47
C MET A 1 -12.93 -5.62 20.22
N ALA A 2 -14.04 -6.36 20.11
CA ALA A 2 -14.40 -7.16 18.92
C ALA A 2 -14.30 -6.45 17.53
N PRO A 3 -14.75 -5.19 17.35
CA PRO A 3 -14.70 -4.55 16.02
C PRO A 3 -13.27 -4.23 15.54
N HIS A 4 -12.30 -4.08 16.44
CA HIS A 4 -10.91 -3.78 16.06
C HIS A 4 -10.21 -5.01 15.50
N LEU A 5 -10.39 -6.17 16.15
CA LEU A 5 -9.85 -7.43 15.67
C LEU A 5 -10.44 -7.82 14.31
N GLY A 6 -11.74 -7.59 14.11
CA GLY A 6 -12.40 -7.81 12.82
C GLY A 6 -11.77 -6.98 11.69
N LEU A 7 -11.54 -5.69 11.91
CA LEU A 7 -10.90 -4.83 10.90
C LEU A 7 -9.44 -5.21 10.61
N ILE A 8 -8.68 -5.61 11.64
CA ILE A 8 -7.30 -6.08 11.47
C ILE A 8 -7.29 -7.37 10.65
N ALA A 9 -8.12 -8.36 11.01
CA ALA A 9 -8.21 -9.64 10.31
C ALA A 9 -8.68 -9.48 8.86
N LEU A 10 -9.67 -8.62 8.61
CA LEU A 10 -10.14 -8.29 7.28
C LEU A 10 -9.00 -7.66 6.45
N SER A 11 -8.30 -6.68 7.02
CA SER A 11 -7.23 -5.97 6.32
C SER A 11 -6.04 -6.90 6.01
N PHE A 12 -5.68 -7.76 6.96
CA PHE A 12 -4.70 -8.82 6.75
C PHE A 12 -5.11 -9.72 5.58
N THR A 13 -6.34 -10.23 5.60
CA THR A 13 -6.84 -11.19 4.61
C THR A 13 -6.90 -10.56 3.22
N LEU A 14 -7.50 -9.38 3.08
CA LEU A 14 -7.60 -8.70 1.78
C LEU A 14 -6.24 -8.30 1.23
N SER A 15 -5.34 -7.79 2.07
CA SER A 15 -3.97 -7.50 1.67
C SER A 15 -3.27 -8.78 1.19
N ARG A 16 -3.37 -9.86 1.96
CA ARG A 16 -2.70 -11.14 1.67
C ARG A 16 -3.18 -11.74 0.36
N LEU A 17 -4.49 -11.74 0.11
CA LEU A 17 -5.09 -12.18 -1.15
C LEU A 17 -4.62 -11.33 -2.32
N THR A 18 -4.50 -10.01 -2.13
CA THR A 18 -4.01 -9.12 -3.18
C THR A 18 -2.57 -9.44 -3.55
N TYR A 19 -1.72 -9.77 -2.59
CA TYR A 19 -0.36 -10.25 -2.88
C TYR A 19 -0.35 -11.55 -3.69
N GLU A 20 -1.15 -12.55 -3.30
CA GLU A 20 -1.23 -13.82 -4.05
C GLU A 20 -1.75 -13.61 -5.48
N LEU A 21 -2.74 -12.74 -5.66
CA LEU A 21 -3.24 -12.37 -7.00
C LEU A 21 -2.18 -11.60 -7.79
N HIS A 22 -1.43 -10.73 -7.12
CA HIS A 22 -0.37 -9.93 -7.72
C HIS A 22 0.82 -10.77 -8.20
N GLU A 23 1.13 -11.89 -7.53
CA GLU A 23 2.16 -12.84 -7.98
C GLU A 23 1.87 -13.38 -9.41
N LEU A 24 0.60 -13.44 -9.83
CA LEU A 24 0.23 -13.81 -11.21
C LEU A 24 0.62 -12.74 -12.25
N LEU A 25 0.74 -11.48 -11.81
CA LEU A 25 1.10 -10.33 -12.64
C LEU A 25 2.60 -10.04 -12.63
N THR A 26 3.31 -10.38 -11.54
CA THR A 26 4.73 -10.10 -11.33
C THR A 26 5.62 -10.39 -12.55
N PRO A 27 5.48 -11.51 -13.29
CA PRO A 27 6.30 -11.78 -14.47
C PRO A 27 6.22 -10.71 -15.58
N TYR A 28 5.14 -9.93 -15.63
CA TYR A 28 4.88 -8.93 -16.66
C TYR A 28 5.22 -7.50 -16.22
N VAL A 29 5.28 -7.26 -14.90
CA VAL A 29 5.37 -5.91 -14.34
C VAL A 29 6.62 -5.69 -13.48
N ALA A 30 7.39 -6.74 -13.18
CA ALA A 30 8.59 -6.63 -12.36
C ALA A 30 9.62 -5.70 -13.00
N TYR A 31 10.11 -4.72 -12.22
CA TYR A 31 11.20 -3.83 -12.62
C TYR A 31 12.53 -4.32 -12.04
N THR A 32 12.54 -4.67 -10.76
CA THR A 32 13.69 -5.16 -9.99
C THR A 32 13.15 -5.80 -8.72
N GLN A 33 13.95 -6.60 -8.01
CA GLN A 33 13.53 -7.21 -6.75
C GLN A 33 12.88 -6.18 -5.79
N GLY A 34 11.66 -6.50 -5.36
CA GLY A 34 10.84 -5.67 -4.48
C GLY A 34 10.20 -4.44 -5.13
N VAL A 35 10.27 -4.26 -6.46
CA VAL A 35 9.71 -3.12 -7.19
C VAL A 35 9.07 -3.58 -8.50
N ASP A 36 7.78 -3.26 -8.67
CA ASP A 36 7.00 -3.53 -9.87
C ASP A 36 6.50 -2.21 -10.49
N LEU A 37 6.34 -2.17 -11.82
CA LEU A 37 5.80 -1.01 -12.57
C LEU A 37 4.28 -0.88 -12.48
N LEU A 38 3.62 -1.87 -11.88
CA LEU A 38 2.21 -1.86 -11.49
C LEU A 38 2.13 -2.73 -10.24
N PHE A 39 1.67 -2.20 -9.11
CA PHE A 39 1.69 -2.93 -7.84
C PHE A 39 0.32 -2.85 -7.13
N LEU A 40 -0.53 -3.84 -7.39
CA LEU A 40 -1.91 -3.88 -6.84
C LEU A 40 -1.99 -3.83 -5.31
N PRO A 41 -1.07 -4.46 -4.54
CA PRO A 41 -1.13 -4.41 -3.08
C PRO A 41 -1.04 -2.99 -2.49
N ALA A 42 -0.42 -2.03 -3.19
CA ALA A 42 -0.39 -0.63 -2.75
C ALA A 42 -1.79 -0.02 -2.65
N GLY A 43 -2.65 -0.29 -3.64
CA GLY A 43 -4.03 0.20 -3.65
C GLY A 43 -4.87 -0.33 -2.51
N VAL A 44 -4.81 -1.65 -2.27
CA VAL A 44 -5.55 -2.27 -1.17
C VAL A 44 -5.03 -1.76 0.18
N LYS A 45 -3.71 -1.61 0.34
CA LYS A 45 -3.10 -0.99 1.52
C LYS A 45 -3.64 0.42 1.75
N LEU A 46 -3.69 1.26 0.71
CA LEU A 46 -4.20 2.63 0.77
C LEU A 46 -5.66 2.66 1.24
N VAL A 47 -6.55 1.93 0.57
CA VAL A 47 -7.99 1.90 0.89
C VAL A 47 -8.23 1.42 2.32
N LEU A 48 -7.59 0.33 2.73
CA LEU A 48 -7.75 -0.23 4.07
C LEU A 48 -7.27 0.73 5.15
N ILE A 49 -6.19 1.46 4.91
CA ILE A 49 -5.68 2.47 5.84
C ILE A 49 -6.61 3.68 5.90
N MET A 50 -7.17 4.13 4.77
CA MET A 50 -8.14 5.24 4.77
C MET A 50 -9.41 4.89 5.55
N VAL A 51 -9.93 3.67 5.38
CA VAL A 51 -11.21 3.24 6.00
C VAL A 51 -11.02 2.74 7.43
N ALA A 52 -9.99 1.94 7.70
CA ALA A 52 -9.78 1.29 9.00
C ALA A 52 -8.70 1.96 9.86
N GLY A 53 -8.00 2.97 9.34
CA GLY A 53 -6.95 3.70 10.06
C GLY A 53 -5.80 2.79 10.47
N TRP A 54 -5.38 2.90 11.74
CA TRP A 54 -4.29 2.08 12.30
C TRP A 54 -4.59 0.57 12.28
N ARG A 55 -5.88 0.16 12.31
CA ARG A 55 -6.26 -1.25 12.21
C ARG A 55 -5.95 -1.80 10.81
N GLY A 56 -6.19 -1.00 9.78
CA GLY A 56 -5.83 -1.28 8.39
C GLY A 56 -4.32 -1.40 8.24
N ALA A 57 -3.58 -0.44 8.80
CA ALA A 57 -2.12 -0.46 8.80
C ALA A 57 -1.56 -1.72 9.47
N LEU A 58 -2.07 -2.10 10.64
CA LEU A 58 -1.59 -3.29 11.35
C LEU A 58 -1.88 -4.58 10.55
N GLY A 59 -3.09 -4.73 10.01
CA GLY A 59 -3.43 -5.90 9.19
C GLY A 59 -2.58 -6.01 7.92
N CYS A 60 -2.41 -4.92 7.18
CA CYS A 60 -1.54 -4.86 6.01
C CYS A 60 -0.06 -5.12 6.36
N GLY A 61 0.41 -4.59 7.49
CA GLY A 61 1.77 -4.82 7.99
C GLY A 61 2.04 -6.29 8.32
N LEU A 62 1.12 -6.94 9.03
CA LEU A 62 1.20 -8.37 9.33
C LEU A 62 1.16 -9.23 8.06
N SER A 63 0.33 -8.85 7.08
CA SER A 63 0.25 -9.52 5.78
C SER A 63 1.60 -9.44 5.06
N LEU A 64 2.16 -8.23 4.93
CA LEU A 64 3.46 -8.01 4.32
C LEU A 64 4.58 -8.76 5.06
N LEU A 65 4.58 -8.73 6.39
CA LEU A 65 5.55 -9.46 7.20
C LEU A 65 5.49 -10.97 6.92
N SER A 66 4.30 -11.55 6.89
CA SER A 66 4.12 -12.99 6.62
C SER A 66 4.63 -13.43 5.24
N LEU A 67 4.73 -12.48 4.31
CA LEU A 67 5.17 -12.67 2.93
C LEU A 67 6.61 -12.26 2.68
N SER A 68 7.19 -11.46 3.57
CA SER A 68 8.45 -10.77 3.36
C SER A 68 9.63 -11.70 3.08
N THR A 69 9.61 -12.92 3.64
CA THR A 69 10.59 -13.98 3.37
C THR A 69 10.57 -14.49 1.93
N ARG A 70 9.44 -14.36 1.20
CA ARG A 70 9.37 -14.70 -0.22
C ARG A 70 10.13 -13.69 -1.08
N PHE A 71 10.08 -12.41 -0.69
CA PHE A 71 10.77 -11.33 -1.40
C PHE A 71 12.24 -11.25 -1.02
N TRP A 72 12.57 -11.53 0.24
CA TRP A 72 13.91 -11.37 0.81
C TRP A 72 14.26 -12.57 1.72
N PRO A 73 14.55 -13.75 1.14
CA PRO A 73 14.77 -14.98 1.91
C PRO A 73 16.03 -14.93 2.79
N ASP A 74 17.01 -14.12 2.41
CA ASP A 74 18.31 -14.03 3.09
C ASP A 74 18.33 -12.99 4.23
N LEU A 75 17.25 -12.21 4.40
CA LEU A 75 17.18 -11.21 5.46
C LEU A 75 16.73 -11.82 6.79
N GLU A 76 17.38 -11.41 7.88
CA GLU A 76 16.96 -11.79 9.23
C GLU A 76 15.55 -11.25 9.55
N PRO A 77 14.77 -11.95 10.40
CA PRO A 77 13.40 -11.56 10.74
C PRO A 77 13.24 -10.13 11.26
N VAL A 78 14.25 -9.59 11.95
CA VAL A 78 14.23 -8.20 12.46
C VAL A 78 14.19 -7.18 11.31
N TRP A 79 14.91 -7.44 10.23
CA TRP A 79 14.93 -6.57 9.04
C TRP A 79 13.60 -6.68 8.28
N LEU A 80 13.05 -7.89 8.16
CA LEU A 80 11.72 -8.09 7.58
C LEU A 80 10.60 -7.37 8.36
N LEU A 81 10.68 -7.39 9.68
CA LEU A 81 9.78 -6.63 10.56
C LEU A 81 9.94 -5.11 10.34
N LEU A 82 11.17 -4.62 10.25
CA LEU A 82 11.43 -3.19 9.97
C LEU A 82 10.94 -2.78 8.59
N TYR A 83 11.18 -3.59 7.56
CA TYR A 83 10.68 -3.36 6.21
C TYR A 83 9.14 -3.24 6.17
N SER A 84 8.44 -4.22 6.74
CA SER A 84 6.97 -4.22 6.77
C SER A 84 6.42 -3.03 7.56
N THR A 85 7.04 -2.72 8.70
CA THR A 85 6.67 -1.57 9.54
C THR A 85 6.92 -0.24 8.82
N LEU A 86 8.07 -0.06 8.18
CA LEU A 86 8.40 1.16 7.45
C LEU A 86 7.48 1.34 6.24
N SER A 87 7.30 0.29 5.43
CA SER A 87 6.47 0.31 4.23
C SER A 87 5.02 0.68 4.55
N VAL A 88 4.42 0.04 5.56
CA VAL A 88 3.00 0.30 5.89
C VAL A 88 2.84 1.51 6.81
N GLY A 89 3.78 1.73 7.72
CA GLY A 89 3.82 2.87 8.62
C GLY A 89 3.95 4.20 7.88
N MET A 90 4.74 4.25 6.80
CA MET A 90 4.85 5.44 5.96
C MET A 90 3.50 5.79 5.34
N THR A 91 2.80 4.81 4.75
CA THR A 91 1.46 5.03 4.19
C THR A 91 0.46 5.46 5.25
N TRP A 92 0.46 4.81 6.42
CA TRP A 92 -0.41 5.20 7.52
C TRP A 92 -0.17 6.64 7.99
N LEU A 93 1.09 7.06 8.09
CA LEU A 93 1.46 8.42 8.47
C LEU A 93 0.98 9.43 7.42
N VAL A 94 1.31 9.24 6.14
CA VAL A 94 0.92 10.18 5.07
C VAL A 94 -0.59 10.30 4.97
N VAL A 95 -1.30 9.16 4.90
CA VAL A 95 -2.76 9.15 4.82
C VAL A 95 -3.37 9.83 6.04
N GLY A 96 -2.90 9.51 7.25
CA GLY A 96 -3.40 10.13 8.48
C GLY A 96 -3.20 11.64 8.52
N VAL A 97 -2.05 12.14 8.04
CA VAL A 97 -1.79 13.58 7.94
C VAL A 97 -2.69 14.23 6.89
N MET A 98 -2.82 13.62 5.71
CA MET A 98 -3.62 14.17 4.61
C MET A 98 -5.10 14.23 4.93
N LEU A 99 -5.68 13.17 5.51
CA LEU A 99 -7.08 13.15 5.92
C LEU A 99 -7.37 14.25 6.95
N ARG A 100 -6.46 14.48 7.91
CA ARG A 100 -6.58 15.60 8.86
C ARG A 100 -6.46 16.96 8.19
N ARG A 101 -5.55 17.12 7.22
CA ARG A 101 -5.38 18.37 6.46
C ARG A 101 -6.59 18.71 5.59
N MET A 102 -7.25 17.71 5.04
CA MET A 102 -8.47 17.84 4.24
C MET A 102 -9.75 17.89 5.09
N ALA A 103 -9.63 17.88 6.44
CA ALA A 103 -10.75 17.86 7.38
C ALA A 103 -11.74 16.69 7.14
N LEU A 104 -11.25 15.56 6.63
CA LEU A 104 -12.06 14.38 6.36
C LEU A 104 -12.26 13.55 7.64
N GLY A 105 -13.53 13.25 7.94
CA GLY A 105 -13.92 12.42 9.07
C GLY A 105 -13.71 10.91 8.82
N PRO A 106 -13.98 10.06 9.82
CA PRO A 106 -13.81 8.61 9.71
C PRO A 106 -14.68 7.93 8.64
N THR A 107 -15.77 8.58 8.21
CA THR A 107 -16.65 8.09 7.15
C THR A 107 -16.16 8.45 5.75
N LEU A 108 -15.11 9.27 5.63
CA LEU A 108 -14.59 9.81 4.37
C LEU A 108 -15.66 10.54 3.54
N GLU A 109 -16.73 11.02 4.18
CA GLU A 109 -17.75 11.83 3.53
C GLU A 109 -17.14 13.10 2.94
N GLY A 110 -17.50 13.39 1.69
CA GLY A 110 -16.98 14.53 0.96
C GLY A 110 -15.62 14.31 0.27
N LEU A 111 -15.00 13.13 0.42
CA LEU A 111 -13.76 12.82 -0.31
C LEU A 111 -14.00 12.85 -1.82
N SER A 112 -13.36 13.81 -2.48
CA SER A 112 -13.36 13.95 -3.93
C SER A 112 -12.33 13.03 -4.58
N PHE A 113 -12.52 12.75 -5.87
CA PHE A 113 -11.54 12.02 -6.68
C PHE A 113 -10.16 12.69 -6.67
N TRP A 114 -10.11 14.02 -6.70
CA TRP A 114 -8.85 14.75 -6.74
C TRP A 114 -8.10 14.71 -5.42
N GLU A 115 -8.80 14.77 -4.27
CA GLU A 115 -8.18 14.59 -2.97
C GLU A 115 -7.58 13.20 -2.81
N LEU A 116 -8.28 12.17 -3.30
CA LEU A 116 -7.75 10.80 -3.35
C LEU A 116 -6.48 10.70 -4.19
N VAL A 117 -6.46 11.28 -5.40
CA VAL A 117 -5.27 11.32 -6.26
C VAL A 117 -4.11 12.04 -5.56
N GLN A 118 -4.38 13.15 -4.86
CA GLN A 118 -3.35 13.87 -4.10
C GLN A 118 -2.80 13.06 -2.93
N ILE A 119 -3.68 12.37 -2.18
CA ILE A 119 -3.28 11.47 -1.09
C ILE A 119 -2.36 10.38 -1.64
N ASP A 120 -2.78 9.72 -2.71
CA ASP A 120 -2.05 8.60 -3.30
C ASP A 120 -0.71 9.05 -3.90
N MET A 121 -0.68 10.14 -4.66
CA MET A 121 0.54 10.67 -5.26
C MET A 121 1.58 11.06 -4.19
N LEU A 122 1.17 11.73 -3.11
CA LEU A 122 2.08 12.06 -2.02
C LEU A 122 2.54 10.80 -1.26
N ASN A 123 1.62 9.86 -1.01
CA ASN A 123 1.91 8.60 -0.33
C ASN A 123 2.95 7.79 -1.10
N THR A 124 2.72 7.53 -2.38
CA THR A 124 3.56 6.68 -3.23
C THR A 124 4.92 7.29 -3.50
N LEU A 125 5.02 8.62 -3.58
CA LEU A 125 6.30 9.32 -3.67
C LEU A 125 7.13 9.13 -2.40
N LEU A 126 6.57 9.44 -1.23
CA LEU A 126 7.30 9.31 0.04
C LEU A 126 7.60 7.84 0.38
N HIS A 127 6.66 6.95 0.10
CA HIS A 127 6.83 5.51 0.28
C HIS A 127 7.97 4.96 -0.58
N GLY A 128 7.97 5.27 -1.89
CA GLY A 128 9.01 4.82 -2.81
C GLY A 128 10.41 5.25 -2.38
N ILE A 129 10.56 6.50 -1.94
CA ILE A 129 11.83 7.04 -1.42
C ILE A 129 12.25 6.34 -0.12
N VAL A 130 11.34 6.20 0.85
CA VAL A 130 11.65 5.62 2.17
C VAL A 130 12.01 4.14 2.07
N VAL A 131 11.24 3.36 1.29
CA VAL A 131 11.50 1.93 1.13
C VAL A 131 12.79 1.68 0.34
N ASN A 132 13.06 2.45 -0.71
CA ASN A 132 14.35 2.31 -1.41
C ASN A 132 15.52 2.84 -0.56
N GLY A 133 15.29 3.80 0.34
CA GLY A 133 16.29 4.26 1.31
C GLY A 133 16.66 3.17 2.29
N TYR A 134 15.65 2.43 2.75
CA TYR A 134 15.84 1.23 3.55
C TYR A 134 16.62 0.15 2.79
N PHE A 135 16.25 -0.17 1.54
CA PHE A 135 16.99 -1.14 0.73
C PHE A 135 18.44 -0.72 0.49
N TRP A 136 18.69 0.56 0.24
CA TRP A 136 20.05 1.09 0.10
C TRP A 136 20.86 0.95 1.40
N SER A 137 20.26 1.24 2.55
CA SER A 137 20.93 1.12 3.85
C SER A 137 21.36 -0.31 4.21
N LEU A 138 20.70 -1.31 3.63
CA LEU A 138 21.02 -2.73 3.79
C LEU A 138 21.94 -3.28 2.68
N GLY A 139 22.38 -2.43 1.74
CA GLY A 139 23.18 -2.87 0.59
C GLY A 139 22.39 -3.67 -0.46
N LEU A 140 21.06 -3.71 -0.37
CA LEU A 140 20.17 -4.39 -1.34
C LEU A 140 19.94 -3.53 -2.60
N ARG A 141 20.34 -2.27 -2.57
CA ARG A 141 20.21 -1.29 -3.66
C ARG A 141 21.50 -0.48 -3.75
N SER A 142 21.99 -0.25 -4.97
CA SER A 142 23.13 0.66 -5.20
C SER A 142 22.68 2.12 -5.23
N SER A 143 23.60 3.06 -4.99
CA SER A 143 23.32 4.50 -5.12
C SER A 143 22.89 4.90 -6.54
N GLU A 144 23.46 4.26 -7.56
CA GLU A 144 23.13 4.52 -8.98
C GLU A 144 21.70 4.08 -9.33
N SER A 145 21.22 2.98 -8.76
CA SER A 145 19.88 2.43 -9.02
C SER A 145 18.80 2.97 -8.07
N PHE A 146 19.18 3.73 -7.04
CA PHE A 146 18.27 4.23 -6.02
C PHE A 146 17.11 5.02 -6.62
N TRP A 147 17.41 6.05 -7.42
CA TRP A 147 16.38 6.96 -7.93
C TRP A 147 15.48 6.30 -8.96
N SER A 148 16.04 5.48 -9.85
CA SER A 148 15.22 4.76 -10.84
C SER A 148 14.28 3.76 -10.18
N ALA A 149 14.75 3.03 -9.16
CA ALA A 149 13.92 2.11 -8.40
C ALA A 149 12.87 2.82 -7.53
N ALA A 150 13.22 3.95 -6.90
CA ALA A 150 12.27 4.75 -6.14
C ALA A 150 11.15 5.30 -7.03
N LEU A 151 11.48 5.86 -8.19
CA LEU A 151 10.49 6.37 -9.14
C LEU A 151 9.65 5.25 -9.77
N ALA A 152 10.25 4.11 -10.08
CA ALA A 152 9.52 2.94 -10.56
C ALA A 152 8.52 2.41 -9.51
N MET A 153 8.93 2.36 -8.23
CA MET A 153 8.04 1.99 -7.13
C MET A 153 6.91 3.01 -6.95
N THR A 154 7.22 4.31 -6.98
CA THR A 154 6.20 5.37 -6.94
C THR A 154 5.19 5.22 -8.08
N LEU A 155 5.66 5.00 -9.30
CA LEU A 155 4.79 4.79 -10.46
C LEU A 155 3.92 3.54 -10.30
N GLY A 156 4.53 2.41 -9.93
CA GLY A 156 3.82 1.15 -9.79
C GLY A 156 2.79 1.16 -8.69
N ASP A 157 3.11 1.75 -7.54
CA ASP A 157 2.17 1.90 -6.44
C ASP A 157 1.01 2.83 -6.83
N PHE A 158 1.28 3.94 -7.52
CA PHE A 158 0.25 4.89 -7.95
C PHE A 158 -0.70 4.28 -8.99
N LEU A 159 -0.15 3.59 -10.00
CA LEU A 159 -0.98 2.89 -10.99
C LEU A 159 -1.76 1.74 -10.35
N GLY A 160 -1.13 0.99 -9.44
CA GLY A 160 -1.77 -0.10 -8.70
C GLY A 160 -2.93 0.41 -7.83
N ALA A 161 -2.74 1.53 -7.15
CA ALA A 161 -3.79 2.22 -6.41
C ALA A 161 -4.92 2.69 -7.32
N GLY A 162 -4.61 3.31 -8.45
CA GLY A 162 -5.62 3.69 -9.46
C GLY A 162 -6.49 2.52 -9.90
N VAL A 163 -5.89 1.37 -10.21
CA VAL A 163 -6.64 0.14 -10.59
C VAL A 163 -7.57 -0.31 -9.47
N ILE A 164 -7.08 -0.42 -8.23
CA ILE A 164 -7.89 -0.84 -7.09
C ILE A 164 -9.03 0.14 -6.82
N MET A 165 -8.80 1.45 -6.92
CA MET A 165 -9.84 2.46 -6.72
C MET A 165 -10.96 2.35 -7.76
N LEU A 166 -10.60 2.12 -9.03
CA LEU A 166 -11.59 1.88 -10.08
C LEU A 166 -12.40 0.61 -9.84
N LEU A 167 -11.75 -0.46 -9.36
CA LEU A 167 -12.44 -1.71 -9.00
C LEU A 167 -13.40 -1.52 -7.82
N VAL A 168 -12.98 -0.80 -6.78
CA VAL A 168 -13.84 -0.45 -5.63
C VAL A 168 -15.04 0.36 -6.10
N LEU A 169 -14.84 1.36 -6.96
CA LEU A 169 -15.93 2.16 -7.53
C LEU A 169 -16.90 1.31 -8.36
N LEU A 170 -16.39 0.41 -9.20
CA LEU A 170 -17.21 -0.50 -9.99
C LEU A 170 -18.09 -1.37 -9.09
N VAL A 171 -17.49 -2.01 -8.08
CA VAL A 171 -18.21 -2.85 -7.11
C VAL A 171 -19.26 -2.03 -6.35
N ALA A 172 -18.90 -0.82 -5.89
CA ALA A 172 -19.84 0.05 -5.20
C ALA A 172 -21.06 0.38 -6.07
N ARG A 173 -20.87 0.66 -7.37
CA ARG A 173 -21.97 0.92 -8.31
C ARG A 173 -22.86 -0.30 -8.58
N LEU A 174 -22.30 -1.50 -8.52
CA LEU A 174 -23.06 -2.74 -8.70
C LEU A 174 -23.91 -3.09 -7.47
N ILE A 175 -23.41 -2.79 -6.27
CA ILE A 175 -24.08 -3.12 -5.01
C ILE A 175 -25.10 -2.03 -4.62
N ALA A 176 -24.79 -0.77 -4.86
CA ALA A 176 -25.67 0.36 -4.63
C ALA A 176 -26.00 1.01 -5.99
N PRO A 177 -26.88 0.39 -6.81
CA PRO A 177 -27.31 1.01 -8.05
C PRO A 177 -27.85 2.39 -7.71
N VAL A 178 -27.24 3.42 -8.30
CA VAL A 178 -27.62 4.82 -8.12
C VAL A 178 -29.13 4.91 -8.36
N ARG A 179 -29.89 5.21 -7.30
CA ARG A 179 -31.29 5.61 -7.47
C ARG A 179 -31.25 6.95 -8.19
N THR A 180 -31.47 6.91 -9.51
CA THR A 180 -31.75 8.09 -10.33
C THR A 180 -33.03 8.75 -9.88
#